data_AF-A0A3D0HHS4-F1
#
_entry.id   AF-A0A3D0HHS4-F1
#
_cell.length_a   1.000
_cell.length_b   1.000
_cell.length_c   1.000
_cell.angle_alpha   90.00
_cell.angle_beta   90.00
_cell.angle_gamma   90.00
#
_symmetry.space_group_name_H-M   'P 1'
#
loop_
_entity.id
_entity.type
_entity.pdbx_description
1 polymer ?
#
loop_
_entity_poly.entity_id
_entity_poly.type
_entity_poly.pdbx_seq_one_letter_code
_entity_poly.pdbx_strand_id
1 'polypeptide(L)'
;MRAVGVRGGAWLGGVNAWGDVFVDGKERLRWFVAADDRWYRPSRETTVRQREISGVPVIETRIKVPGGDAVQRVYAVANFGGAIVVEIYNDSSLPFAVAFDRGDIAAMREPSPTGVQGIDLPVGSVVFPVGHHATMRVAILISDLERNLERKISAQELESLPSFEQVERGWLAALRVASRVDVPEASWESILTTQRCKLLLAGDGGATSEGVSSSGDEFVDLI
;
A
#
# COMPACT_ATOMS: atom_id res chain seq x y z
N MET A 1 0.25 -8.56 -5.37
CA MET A 1 -0.24 -7.53 -4.42
C MET A 1 0.82 -7.40 -3.34
N ARG A 2 1.15 -6.17 -2.91
CA ARG A 2 2.10 -5.91 -1.82
C ARG A 2 1.33 -5.63 -0.52
N ALA A 3 1.89 -5.99 0.64
CA ALA A 3 1.20 -5.87 1.92
C ALA A 3 1.44 -4.51 2.59
N VAL A 4 0.42 -3.97 3.26
CA VAL A 4 0.53 -2.85 4.20
C VAL A 4 -0.27 -3.17 5.46
N GLY A 5 0.28 -2.84 6.64
CA GLY A 5 -0.36 -3.17 7.90
C GLY A 5 0.48 -2.73 9.10
N VAL A 6 -0.06 -2.94 10.29
CA VAL A 6 0.61 -2.63 11.57
C VAL A 6 1.06 -3.91 12.25
N ARG A 7 2.17 -3.85 13.00
CA ARG A 7 2.69 -5.01 13.76
C ARG A 7 1.64 -5.46 14.78
N GLY A 8 1.19 -6.70 14.67
CA GLY A 8 0.13 -7.26 15.53
C GLY A 8 -1.29 -6.80 15.20
N GLY A 9 -1.53 -6.16 14.05
CA GLY A 9 -2.87 -5.82 13.59
C GLY A 9 -3.69 -7.05 13.21
N ALA A 10 -5.01 -6.99 13.44
CA ALA A 10 -5.97 -8.06 13.12
C ALA A 10 -6.46 -8.05 11.66
N TRP A 11 -6.06 -7.06 10.87
CA TRP A 11 -6.48 -6.80 9.49
C TRP A 11 -5.28 -6.74 8.55
N LEU A 12 -5.49 -7.02 7.26
CA LEU A 12 -4.42 -6.94 6.25
C LEU A 12 -4.80 -5.99 5.11
N GLY A 13 -4.04 -4.90 5.01
CA GLY A 13 -4.07 -4.02 3.85
C GLY A 13 -3.23 -4.56 2.70
N GLY A 14 -3.66 -4.27 1.48
CA GLY A 14 -2.98 -4.65 0.25
C GLY A 14 -2.93 -3.52 -0.76
N VAL A 15 -1.90 -3.52 -1.60
CA VAL A 15 -1.74 -2.59 -2.72
C VAL A 15 -1.53 -3.40 -4.00
N ASN A 16 -2.34 -3.17 -5.03
CA ASN A 16 -2.15 -3.83 -6.33
C ASN A 16 -0.97 -3.20 -7.10
N ALA A 17 -0.62 -3.71 -8.28
CA ALA A 17 0.50 -3.18 -9.08
C ALA A 17 0.32 -1.71 -9.53
N TRP A 18 -0.90 -1.19 -9.47
CA TRP A 18 -1.31 0.13 -9.94
C TRP A 18 -1.49 1.15 -8.80
N GLY A 19 -1.32 0.73 -7.54
CA GLY A 19 -1.50 1.58 -6.37
C GLY A 19 -2.92 1.60 -5.80
N ASP A 20 -3.86 0.82 -6.35
CA ASP A 20 -5.20 0.71 -5.77
C ASP A 20 -5.14 -0.05 -4.44
N VAL A 21 -5.89 0.43 -3.44
CA VAL A 21 -5.82 0.00 -2.04
C VAL A 21 -6.91 -1.01 -1.73
N PHE A 22 -6.52 -2.08 -1.04
CA PHE A 22 -7.38 -3.19 -0.60
C PHE A 22 -7.30 -3.34 0.92
N VAL A 23 -8.37 -3.80 1.53
CA VAL A 23 -8.42 -4.26 2.94
C VAL A 23 -9.20 -5.57 2.98
N ASP A 24 -8.56 -6.62 3.50
CA ASP A 24 -9.10 -7.97 3.61
C ASP A 24 -9.68 -8.48 2.27
N GLY A 25 -8.88 -8.31 1.21
CA GLY A 25 -9.20 -8.72 -0.16
C GLY A 25 -10.19 -7.83 -0.92
N LYS A 26 -10.84 -6.86 -0.26
CA LYS A 26 -11.83 -5.95 -0.88
C LYS A 26 -11.17 -4.66 -1.33
N GLU A 27 -11.40 -4.24 -2.58
CA GLU A 27 -10.99 -2.92 -3.08
C GLU A 27 -11.65 -1.82 -2.24
N ARG A 28 -10.86 -0.86 -1.76
CA ARG A 28 -11.32 0.23 -0.88
C ARG A 28 -11.09 1.62 -1.47
N LEU A 29 -10.11 1.81 -2.34
CA LEU A 29 -9.78 3.10 -2.93
C LEU A 29 -8.98 2.93 -4.23
N ARG A 30 -9.40 3.62 -5.29
CA ARG A 30 -8.62 3.81 -6.53
C ARG A 30 -8.22 5.27 -6.68
N TRP A 31 -7.18 5.53 -7.47
CA TRP A 31 -6.62 6.87 -7.65
C TRP A 31 -6.35 7.20 -9.12
N PHE A 32 -6.48 8.48 -9.45
CA PHE A 32 -6.41 9.02 -10.81
C PHE A 32 -5.72 10.37 -10.77
N VAL A 33 -4.95 10.74 -11.80
CA VAL A 33 -4.26 12.04 -11.86
C VAL A 33 -4.71 12.80 -13.09
N ALA A 34 -5.12 14.06 -12.94
CA ALA A 34 -5.32 15.00 -14.04
C ALA A 34 -4.11 15.92 -14.13
N ALA A 35 -3.38 15.83 -15.25
CA ALA A 35 -2.21 16.65 -15.52
C ALA A 35 -2.19 17.05 -16.99
N ASP A 36 -1.97 18.34 -17.26
CA ASP A 36 -2.09 18.94 -18.59
C ASP A 36 -3.49 18.69 -19.20
N ASP A 37 -3.60 18.01 -20.35
CA ASP A 37 -4.85 17.87 -21.12
C ASP A 37 -5.73 16.67 -20.72
N ARG A 38 -5.21 15.71 -19.94
CA ARG A 38 -5.88 14.41 -19.72
C ARG A 38 -5.84 13.87 -18.30
N TRP A 39 -6.74 12.90 -18.08
CA TRP A 39 -6.66 11.97 -16.96
C TRP A 39 -5.71 10.81 -17.25
N TYR A 40 -4.99 10.43 -16.21
CA TYR A 40 -4.10 9.28 -16.12
C TYR A 40 -4.73 8.28 -15.17
N ARG A 41 -4.95 7.05 -15.65
CA ARG A 41 -5.53 5.95 -14.86
C ARG A 41 -4.45 4.87 -14.70
N PRO A 42 -3.84 4.69 -13.52
CA PRO A 42 -2.66 3.84 -13.34
C PRO A 42 -2.77 2.44 -13.99
N SER A 43 -3.92 1.78 -13.90
CA SER A 43 -4.22 0.49 -14.55
C SER A 43 -4.27 0.51 -16.10
N ARG A 44 -4.00 1.65 -16.74
CA ARG A 44 -3.88 1.85 -18.19
C ARG A 44 -2.57 2.53 -18.62
N GLU A 45 -1.74 2.98 -17.68
CA GLU A 45 -0.48 3.67 -18.00
C GLU A 45 0.69 2.67 -18.02
N THR A 46 1.39 2.54 -19.14
CA THR A 46 2.60 1.68 -19.23
C THR A 46 3.80 2.20 -18.43
N THR A 47 3.68 3.38 -17.82
CA THR A 47 4.76 4.06 -17.09
C THR A 47 4.75 3.82 -15.58
N VAL A 48 3.76 3.08 -15.07
CA VAL A 48 3.65 2.76 -13.64
C VAL A 48 4.85 1.92 -13.20
N ARG A 49 5.49 2.36 -12.11
CA ARG A 49 6.61 1.67 -11.48
C ARG A 49 6.43 1.68 -9.96
N GLN A 50 6.53 0.52 -9.34
CA GLN A 50 6.18 0.31 -7.92
C GLN A 50 7.30 -0.40 -7.16
N ARG A 51 7.60 0.08 -5.95
CA ARG A 51 8.60 -0.49 -5.03
C ARG A 51 8.09 -0.49 -3.60
N GLU A 52 8.66 -1.35 -2.76
CA GLU A 52 8.67 -1.15 -1.32
C GLU A 52 9.82 -0.19 -0.95
N ILE A 53 9.56 0.75 -0.06
CA ILE A 53 10.59 1.62 0.49
C ILE A 53 11.38 0.80 1.51
N SER A 54 12.70 0.71 1.34
CA SER A 54 13.63 0.01 2.23
C SER A 54 13.26 -1.43 2.61
N GLY A 55 12.47 -2.13 1.77
CA GLY A 55 12.00 -3.49 2.01
C GLY A 55 11.00 -3.63 3.18
N VAL A 56 10.35 -2.53 3.59
CA VAL A 56 9.32 -2.55 4.65
C VAL A 56 7.92 -2.28 4.07
N PRO A 57 6.81 -2.51 4.83
CA PRO A 57 5.42 -2.31 4.38
C PRO A 57 4.99 -0.84 4.11
N VAL A 58 5.72 -0.16 3.24
CA VAL A 58 5.49 1.20 2.74
C VAL A 58 5.68 1.14 1.22
N ILE A 59 4.59 1.25 0.46
CA ILE A 59 4.57 1.02 -0.99
C ILE A 59 4.62 2.36 -1.71
N GLU A 60 5.63 2.58 -2.57
CA GLU A 60 5.68 3.73 -3.46
C GLU A 60 5.29 3.31 -4.88
N THR A 61 4.23 3.92 -5.41
CA THR A 61 3.76 3.75 -6.80
C THR A 61 3.95 5.08 -7.54
N ARG A 62 4.78 5.10 -8.58
CA ARG A 62 5.02 6.30 -9.42
C ARG A 62 4.40 6.13 -10.80
N ILE A 63 3.75 7.16 -11.34
CA ILE A 63 3.32 7.22 -12.74
C ILE A 63 3.97 8.44 -13.41
N LYS A 64 4.31 8.32 -14.70
CA LYS A 64 4.88 9.45 -15.46
C LYS A 64 3.77 10.44 -15.83
N VAL A 65 3.99 11.71 -15.52
CA VAL A 65 3.12 12.84 -15.90
C VAL A 65 3.94 13.92 -16.62
N PRO A 66 3.32 14.93 -17.26
CA PRO A 66 4.03 16.08 -17.81
C PRO A 66 4.86 16.76 -16.72
N GLY A 67 6.10 17.14 -17.03
CA GLY A 67 7.01 17.77 -16.06
C GLY A 67 7.63 16.86 -14.99
N GLY A 68 7.24 15.59 -14.82
CA GLY A 68 7.78 14.73 -13.75
C GLY A 68 7.00 13.45 -13.46
N ASP A 69 6.84 13.10 -12.18
CA ASP A 69 6.06 11.94 -11.72
C ASP A 69 4.97 12.38 -10.74
N ALA A 70 3.83 11.68 -10.77
CA ALA A 70 2.91 11.64 -9.62
C ALA A 70 3.30 10.43 -8.76
N VAL A 71 3.58 10.68 -7.48
CA VAL A 71 4.18 9.69 -6.56
C VAL A 71 3.20 9.39 -5.43
N GLN A 72 2.52 8.25 -5.53
CA GLN A 72 1.73 7.72 -4.43
C GLN A 72 2.63 6.99 -3.43
N ARG A 73 2.40 7.19 -2.13
CA ARG A 73 2.91 6.33 -1.06
C ARG A 73 1.77 5.81 -0.19
N VAL A 74 1.71 4.49 0.01
CA VAL A 74 0.67 3.81 0.79
C VAL A 74 1.31 3.05 1.95
N TYR A 75 0.81 3.25 3.16
CA TYR A 75 1.29 2.59 4.38
C TYR A 75 0.22 2.59 5.47
N ALA A 76 0.48 1.89 6.57
CA ALA A 76 -0.46 1.75 7.68
C ALA A 76 0.08 2.38 8.98
N VAL A 77 -0.84 2.90 9.80
CA VAL A 77 -0.57 3.46 11.13
C VAL A 77 -1.56 2.89 12.16
N ALA A 78 -1.12 2.76 13.43
CA ALA A 78 -1.92 2.14 14.50
C ALA A 78 -2.89 3.12 15.20
N ASN A 79 -2.78 4.41 14.89
CA ASN A 79 -3.66 5.47 15.39
C ASN A 79 -5.13 5.13 15.13
N PHE A 80 -6.02 5.55 16.04
CA PHE A 80 -7.47 5.41 15.91
C PHE A 80 -8.00 3.97 15.74
N GLY A 81 -7.21 2.95 16.08
CA GLY A 81 -7.55 1.53 15.92
C GLY A 81 -7.02 0.91 14.61
N GLY A 82 -6.32 1.70 13.79
CA GLY A 82 -5.78 1.28 12.51
C GLY A 82 -6.28 2.17 11.38
N ALA A 83 -5.36 2.67 10.57
CA ALA A 83 -5.66 3.40 9.34
C ALA A 83 -4.66 3.05 8.25
N ILE A 84 -5.11 3.03 6.99
CA ILE A 84 -4.22 3.14 5.82
C ILE A 84 -4.14 4.61 5.43
N VAL A 85 -2.93 5.14 5.33
CA VAL A 85 -2.65 6.47 4.81
C VAL A 85 -2.23 6.33 3.35
N VAL A 86 -2.77 7.21 2.49
CA VAL A 86 -2.36 7.36 1.09
C VAL A 86 -1.88 8.80 0.91
N GLU A 87 -0.60 8.94 0.62
CA GLU A 87 0.04 10.21 0.29
C GLU A 87 0.22 10.31 -1.21
N ILE A 88 0.02 11.50 -1.77
CA ILE A 88 0.26 11.83 -3.18
C ILE A 88 1.22 13.02 -3.20
N TYR A 89 2.48 12.76 -3.56
CA TYR A 89 3.50 13.78 -3.75
C TYR A 89 3.63 14.14 -5.23
N ASN A 90 3.70 15.43 -5.52
CA ASN A 90 3.94 15.95 -6.86
C ASN A 90 5.44 16.11 -7.11
N ASP A 91 6.05 15.09 -7.73
CA ASP A 91 7.45 15.05 -8.15
C ASP A 91 7.58 15.57 -9.60
N SER A 92 6.89 16.68 -9.88
CA SER A 92 6.77 17.31 -11.20
C SER A 92 6.90 18.83 -11.11
N SER A 93 7.40 19.44 -12.18
CA SER A 93 7.55 20.89 -12.30
C SER A 93 6.23 21.67 -12.42
N LEU A 94 5.10 20.99 -12.61
CA LEU A 94 3.78 21.58 -12.79
C LEU A 94 2.79 21.12 -11.71
N PRO A 95 1.81 21.94 -11.31
CA PRO A 95 0.69 21.49 -10.50
C PRO A 95 -0.16 20.46 -11.27
N PHE A 96 -0.69 19.47 -10.55
CA PHE A 96 -1.69 18.54 -11.08
C PHE A 96 -2.87 18.43 -10.09
N ALA A 97 -3.92 17.71 -10.46
CA ALA A 97 -4.97 17.31 -9.52
C ALA A 97 -4.99 15.78 -9.37
N VAL A 98 -5.27 15.30 -8.16
CA VAL A 98 -5.47 13.86 -7.88
C VAL A 98 -6.92 13.62 -7.47
N ALA A 99 -7.55 12.62 -8.09
CA ALA A 99 -8.88 12.17 -7.72
C ALA A 99 -8.86 10.79 -7.10
N PHE A 100 -9.85 10.56 -6.23
CA PHE A 100 -10.17 9.29 -5.62
C PHE A 100 -11.63 8.95 -5.90
N ASP A 101 -11.94 7.68 -6.07
CA ASP A 101 -13.27 7.23 -6.51
C ASP A 101 -14.38 7.23 -5.45
N ARG A 102 -14.11 7.86 -4.29
CA ARG A 102 -15.03 8.00 -3.16
C ARG A 102 -14.62 9.15 -2.21
N GLY A 103 -15.60 9.78 -1.56
CA GLY A 103 -15.43 10.94 -0.66
C GLY A 103 -15.72 10.68 0.82
N ASP A 104 -16.01 9.43 1.19
CA ASP A 104 -16.14 8.93 2.56
C ASP A 104 -14.77 8.46 3.12
N ILE A 105 -13.74 9.24 2.83
CA ILE A 105 -12.38 9.12 3.36
C ILE A 105 -12.01 10.39 4.15
N ALA A 106 -11.03 10.29 5.05
CA ALA A 106 -10.44 11.48 5.66
C ALA A 106 -9.45 12.13 4.67
N ALA A 107 -9.43 13.46 4.58
CA ALA A 107 -8.54 14.22 3.71
C ALA A 107 -7.96 15.45 4.44
N MET A 108 -6.74 15.87 4.07
CA MET A 108 -6.05 16.97 4.77
C MET A 108 -6.55 18.36 4.37
N ARG A 109 -7.41 18.43 3.35
CA ARG A 109 -8.07 19.63 2.82
C ARG A 109 -9.45 19.23 2.31
N GLU A 110 -10.33 20.19 2.15
CA GLU A 110 -11.59 19.99 1.42
C GLU A 110 -11.33 19.67 -0.07
N PRO A 111 -12.17 18.85 -0.71
CA PRO A 111 -12.09 18.58 -2.14
C PRO A 111 -12.56 19.79 -2.96
N SER A 112 -12.25 19.79 -4.26
CA SER A 112 -12.74 20.85 -5.16
C SER A 112 -14.27 20.91 -5.17
N PRO A 113 -14.90 22.07 -4.96
CA PRO A 113 -16.36 22.21 -4.97
C PRO A 113 -16.97 21.97 -6.36
N THR A 114 -16.15 21.96 -7.42
CA THR A 114 -16.55 21.57 -8.78
C THR A 114 -16.66 20.07 -8.99
N GLY A 115 -16.22 19.24 -8.03
CA GLY A 115 -16.10 17.80 -8.19
C GLY A 115 -15.08 17.39 -9.27
N VAL A 116 -15.06 16.09 -9.59
CA VAL A 116 -14.28 15.54 -10.72
C VAL A 116 -14.92 15.93 -12.04
N GLN A 117 -14.11 16.30 -13.04
CA GLN A 117 -14.56 16.73 -14.36
C GLN A 117 -13.74 16.05 -15.46
N GLY A 118 -14.35 15.70 -16.61
CA GLY A 118 -13.64 15.13 -17.76
C GLY A 118 -13.27 13.64 -17.69
N ILE A 119 -13.79 12.89 -16.71
CA ILE A 119 -13.65 11.44 -16.61
C ILE A 119 -14.92 10.83 -16.00
N ASP A 120 -15.30 9.64 -16.47
CA ASP A 120 -16.33 8.81 -15.85
C ASP A 120 -15.77 8.10 -14.61
N LEU A 121 -16.29 8.45 -13.43
CA LEU A 121 -15.97 7.88 -12.12
C LEU A 121 -17.25 7.76 -11.26
N PRO A 122 -17.27 6.88 -10.24
CA PRO A 122 -18.43 6.70 -9.36
C PRO A 122 -18.94 8.00 -8.71
N VAL A 123 -20.25 8.07 -8.47
CA VAL A 123 -20.88 9.17 -7.72
C VAL A 123 -20.26 9.23 -6.32
N GLY A 124 -19.89 10.44 -5.90
CA GLY A 124 -19.15 10.67 -4.65
C GLY A 124 -17.63 10.67 -4.80
N SER A 125 -17.08 10.48 -6.00
CA SER A 125 -15.66 10.71 -6.28
C SER A 125 -15.25 12.15 -5.97
N VAL A 126 -14.02 12.32 -5.46
CA VAL A 126 -13.46 13.62 -5.02
C VAL A 126 -12.15 13.91 -5.72
N VAL A 127 -11.82 15.20 -5.89
CA VAL A 127 -10.56 15.66 -6.50
C VAL A 127 -9.91 16.75 -5.67
N PHE A 128 -8.58 16.71 -5.56
CA PHE A 128 -7.76 17.64 -4.78
C PHE A 128 -6.62 18.20 -5.65
N PRO A 129 -6.38 19.53 -5.65
CA PRO A 129 -5.23 20.11 -6.32
C PRO A 129 -3.93 19.85 -5.54
N VAL A 130 -2.85 19.51 -6.24
CA VAL A 130 -1.52 19.24 -5.70
C VAL A 130 -0.50 20.12 -6.43
N GLY A 131 -0.05 21.19 -5.77
CA GLY A 131 0.99 22.08 -6.31
C GLY A 131 2.32 21.36 -6.54
N HIS A 132 3.22 21.95 -7.34
CA HIS A 132 4.56 21.38 -7.54
C HIS A 132 5.27 21.14 -6.19
N HIS A 133 5.96 20.01 -6.03
CA HIS A 133 6.63 19.60 -4.80
C HIS A 133 5.75 19.60 -3.53
N ALA A 134 4.42 19.59 -3.65
CA ALA A 134 3.50 19.47 -2.53
C ALA A 134 3.03 18.02 -2.31
N THR A 135 2.56 17.74 -1.10
CA THR A 135 1.92 16.47 -0.73
C THR A 135 0.44 16.70 -0.44
N MET A 136 -0.41 15.81 -0.93
CA MET A 136 -1.78 15.60 -0.47
C MET A 136 -1.83 14.30 0.35
N ARG A 137 -2.58 14.26 1.45
CA ARG A 137 -2.78 13.07 2.29
C ARG A 137 -4.27 12.78 2.43
N VAL A 138 -4.62 11.50 2.31
CA VAL A 138 -5.93 10.95 2.69
C VAL A 138 -5.75 9.70 3.55
N ALA A 139 -6.76 9.31 4.32
CA ALA A 139 -6.73 8.06 5.07
C ALA A 139 -8.09 7.33 5.08
N ILE A 140 -7.99 6.00 5.14
CA ILE A 140 -9.09 5.07 5.34
C ILE A 140 -8.92 4.50 6.75
N LEU A 141 -9.87 4.77 7.65
CA LEU A 141 -9.88 4.15 8.98
C LEU A 141 -10.42 2.72 8.88
N ILE A 142 -9.80 1.79 9.61
CA ILE A 142 -10.21 0.39 9.64
C ILE A 142 -11.34 0.16 10.64
N SER A 143 -11.39 0.95 11.72
CA SER A 143 -12.49 0.98 12.69
C SER A 143 -13.88 1.12 12.05
N ASP A 144 -13.93 1.90 10.98
CA ASP A 144 -15.17 2.33 10.32
C ASP A 144 -15.66 1.21 9.40
N LEU A 145 -14.73 0.44 8.81
CA LEU A 145 -14.99 -0.76 7.99
C LEU A 145 -15.54 -1.94 8.81
N GLU A 146 -15.23 -2.00 10.11
CA GLU A 146 -15.68 -3.06 11.03
C GLU A 146 -17.02 -2.77 11.70
N ARG A 147 -17.32 -1.48 12.00
CA ARG A 147 -18.38 -1.10 12.96
C ARG A 147 -19.48 -0.19 12.40
N ASN A 148 -19.44 0.21 11.13
CA ASN A 148 -20.35 1.23 10.57
C ASN A 148 -20.37 2.53 11.40
N LEU A 149 -19.24 2.90 11.98
CA LEU A 149 -19.06 4.15 12.71
C LEU A 149 -18.52 5.21 11.76
N GLU A 150 -19.26 6.30 11.55
CA GLU A 150 -18.88 7.40 10.64
C GLU A 150 -17.80 8.33 11.23
N ARG A 151 -16.75 7.78 11.86
CA ARG A 151 -15.73 8.59 12.55
C ARG A 151 -14.69 9.14 11.57
N LYS A 152 -15.11 10.06 10.69
CA LYS A 152 -14.17 10.91 9.95
C LYS A 152 -13.27 11.66 10.94
N ILE A 153 -11.96 11.39 10.88
CA ILE A 153 -10.96 12.22 11.58
C ILE A 153 -10.84 13.58 10.90
N SER A 154 -10.59 14.60 11.69
CA SER A 154 -10.32 15.96 11.22
C SER A 154 -9.04 16.04 10.38
N ALA A 155 -8.93 17.08 9.54
CA ALA A 155 -7.70 17.35 8.80
C ALA A 155 -6.47 17.48 9.73
N GLN A 156 -6.64 18.07 10.92
CA GLN A 156 -5.57 18.21 11.93
C GLN A 156 -5.14 16.85 12.53
N GLU A 157 -6.10 15.97 12.85
CA GLU A 157 -5.79 14.60 13.26
C GLU A 157 -5.09 13.81 12.15
N LEU A 158 -5.50 14.00 10.90
CA LEU A 158 -4.86 13.37 9.74
C LEU A 158 -3.44 13.87 9.52
N GLU A 159 -3.20 15.19 9.63
CA GLU A 159 -1.86 15.76 9.60
C GLU A 159 -0.97 15.24 10.74
N SER A 160 -1.55 14.97 11.92
CA SER A 160 -0.85 14.34 13.04
C SER A 160 -0.47 12.87 12.84
N LEU A 161 -1.02 12.18 11.83
CA LEU A 161 -0.67 10.78 11.56
C LEU A 161 0.79 10.65 11.11
N PRO A 162 1.53 9.64 11.60
CA PRO A 162 2.93 9.42 11.24
C PRO A 162 3.20 9.49 9.73
N SER A 163 4.29 10.13 9.32
CA SER A 163 4.75 10.18 7.93
C SER A 163 5.30 8.83 7.46
N PHE A 164 5.47 8.65 6.15
CA PHE A 164 6.00 7.39 5.61
C PHE A 164 7.41 7.08 6.14
N GLU A 165 8.27 8.09 6.35
CA GLU A 165 9.62 7.91 6.90
C GLU A 165 9.58 7.61 8.41
N GLN A 166 8.57 8.08 9.15
CA GLN A 166 8.38 7.68 10.55
C GLN A 166 7.96 6.21 10.65
N VAL A 167 7.07 5.75 9.76
CA VAL A 167 6.65 4.35 9.67
C VAL A 167 7.81 3.46 9.21
N GLU A 168 8.57 3.89 8.21
CA GLU A 168 9.80 3.23 7.74
C GLU A 168 10.81 3.04 8.89
N ARG A 169 11.18 4.13 9.58
CA ARG A 169 12.09 4.06 10.74
C ARG A 169 11.56 3.13 11.83
N GLY A 170 10.24 3.13 12.08
CA GLY A 170 9.58 2.23 13.03
C GLY A 170 9.72 0.76 12.66
N TRP A 171 9.56 0.41 11.38
CA TRP A 171 9.78 -0.95 10.89
C TRP A 171 11.25 -1.37 10.90
N LEU A 172 12.17 -0.51 10.44
CA LEU A 172 13.60 -0.80 10.46
C LEU A 172 14.14 -0.96 11.89
N ALA A 173 13.64 -0.17 12.85
CA ALA A 173 13.94 -0.36 14.27
C ALA A 173 13.39 -1.69 14.81
N ALA A 174 12.17 -2.08 14.43
CA ALA A 174 11.59 -3.36 14.84
C ALA A 174 12.37 -4.57 14.30
N LEU A 175 12.82 -4.54 13.04
CA LEU A 175 13.59 -5.62 12.41
C LEU A 175 14.99 -5.81 13.02
N ARG A 176 15.62 -4.72 13.49
CA ARG A 176 16.89 -4.75 14.25
C ARG A 176 16.76 -5.45 15.60
N VAL A 177 15.56 -5.48 16.18
CA VAL A 177 15.27 -6.21 17.43
C VAL A 177 14.81 -7.64 17.12
N ALA A 178 13.83 -7.82 16.23
CA ALA A 178 13.21 -9.11 15.92
C ALA A 178 14.14 -10.14 15.23
N SER A 179 15.32 -9.72 14.76
CA SER A 179 16.37 -10.62 14.29
C SER A 179 17.14 -11.30 15.44
N ARG A 180 17.15 -10.71 16.64
CA ARG A 180 17.56 -11.36 17.89
C ARG A 180 16.41 -12.20 18.42
N VAL A 181 16.71 -13.46 18.72
CA VAL A 181 15.76 -14.38 19.36
C VAL A 181 16.52 -14.98 20.54
N ASP A 182 16.34 -14.41 21.72
CA ASP A 182 16.84 -15.00 22.95
C ASP A 182 16.00 -16.25 23.24
N VAL A 183 16.63 -17.42 23.22
CA VAL A 183 15.95 -18.71 23.41
C VAL A 183 16.24 -19.30 24.80
N PRO A 184 15.28 -19.98 25.46
CA PRO A 184 15.47 -20.46 26.83
C PRO A 184 16.52 -21.57 27.00
N GLU A 185 16.86 -22.27 25.93
CA GLU A 185 17.79 -23.41 25.92
C GLU A 185 18.47 -23.52 24.54
N ALA A 186 19.74 -23.90 24.51
CA ALA A 186 20.55 -24.00 23.29
C ALA A 186 20.00 -24.99 22.24
N SER A 187 19.14 -25.93 22.65
CA SER A 187 18.39 -26.81 21.74
C SER A 187 17.62 -26.02 20.68
N TRP A 188 17.00 -24.90 21.07
CA TRP A 188 16.20 -24.04 20.19
C TRP A 188 17.04 -23.20 19.22
N GLU A 189 18.31 -22.91 19.55
CA GLU A 189 19.23 -22.23 18.61
C GLU A 189 19.44 -23.07 17.35
N SER A 190 19.59 -24.40 17.52
CA SER A 190 19.77 -25.34 16.41
C SER A 190 18.52 -25.44 15.53
N ILE A 191 17.32 -25.43 16.15
CA ILE A 191 16.04 -25.46 15.47
C ILE A 191 15.83 -24.15 14.69
N LEU A 192 16.04 -23.00 15.33
CA LEU A 192 15.91 -21.69 14.70
C LEU A 192 16.88 -21.54 13.53
N THR A 193 18.13 -22.00 13.70
CA THR A 193 19.14 -22.01 12.63
C THR A 193 18.71 -22.91 11.47
N THR A 194 18.21 -24.11 11.75
CA THR A 194 17.70 -25.04 10.73
C THR A 194 16.52 -24.45 9.95
N GLN A 195 15.57 -23.79 10.62
CA GLN A 195 14.44 -23.15 9.93
C GLN A 195 14.88 -21.90 9.14
N ARG A 196 15.84 -21.12 9.64
CA ARG A 196 16.47 -20.01 8.89
C ARG A 196 17.17 -20.54 7.63
N CYS A 197 17.92 -21.64 7.72
CA CYS A 197 18.53 -22.28 6.54
C CYS A 197 17.48 -22.76 5.54
N LYS A 198 16.39 -23.39 5.99
CA LYS A 198 15.28 -23.80 5.12
C LYS A 198 14.62 -22.62 4.40
N LEU A 199 14.39 -21.51 5.10
CA LEU A 199 13.82 -20.29 4.51
C LEU A 199 14.76 -19.64 3.49
N LEU A 200 16.08 -19.64 3.75
CA LEU A 200 17.08 -19.15 2.80
C LEU A 200 17.19 -20.05 1.55
N LEU A 201 17.11 -21.38 1.72
CA LEU A 201 17.13 -22.35 0.61
C LEU A 201 15.83 -22.34 -0.22
N ALA A 202 14.71 -21.95 0.37
CA ALA A 202 13.45 -21.68 -0.36
C ALA A 202 13.42 -20.28 -1.01
N GLY A 203 14.47 -19.47 -0.81
CA GLY A 203 14.53 -18.04 -1.12
C GLY A 203 14.77 -17.65 -2.58
N ASP A 204 14.41 -18.49 -3.55
CA ASP A 204 14.51 -18.20 -5.00
C ASP A 204 13.20 -18.52 -5.75
N GLY A 205 12.07 -18.46 -5.05
CA GLY A 205 10.72 -18.75 -5.56
C GLY A 205 10.12 -17.66 -6.47
N GLY A 206 10.87 -17.16 -7.46
CA GLY A 206 10.35 -16.27 -8.49
C GLY A 206 9.31 -16.98 -9.36
N ALA A 207 8.11 -16.41 -9.47
CA ALA A 207 6.94 -17.12 -10.01
C ALA A 207 7.08 -17.58 -11.47
N THR A 208 6.85 -18.88 -11.69
CA THR A 208 6.36 -19.42 -12.97
C THR A 208 5.07 -20.21 -12.74
N SER A 209 4.04 -19.87 -13.50
CA SER A 209 2.88 -20.74 -13.71
C SER A 209 3.19 -21.74 -14.82
N GLU A 210 2.83 -23.00 -14.64
CA GLU A 210 1.87 -23.67 -15.54
C GLU A 210 1.45 -25.02 -14.96
N GLY A 211 0.24 -25.46 -15.32
CA GLY A 211 -0.27 -26.78 -14.98
C GLY A 211 -0.51 -27.57 -16.26
N VAL A 212 0.16 -28.71 -16.41
CA VAL A 212 -0.17 -29.72 -17.43
C VAL A 212 -0.26 -31.08 -16.73
N SER A 213 -1.35 -31.80 -17.01
CA SER A 213 -1.62 -33.13 -16.49
C SER A 213 -1.41 -34.21 -17.55
N SER A 214 -0.59 -35.23 -17.27
CA SER A 214 -0.68 -36.52 -17.98
C SER A 214 -0.01 -37.68 -17.22
N SER A 215 -0.85 -38.58 -16.70
CA SER A 215 -0.73 -40.06 -16.74
C SER A 215 0.62 -40.79 -16.63
N GLY A 216 0.67 -41.75 -15.69
CA GLY A 216 0.91 -43.17 -16.01
C GLY A 216 2.24 -43.79 -15.55
N ASP A 217 2.14 -44.87 -14.74
CA ASP A 217 3.09 -45.99 -14.55
C ASP A 217 4.55 -45.63 -14.08
N GLU A 218 5.39 -46.44 -13.42
CA GLU A 218 5.36 -47.74 -12.71
C GLU A 218 6.62 -47.75 -11.77
N PHE A 219 6.92 -48.64 -10.78
CA PHE A 219 6.36 -49.89 -10.25
C PHE A 219 6.83 -50.11 -8.78
N VAL A 220 5.98 -50.73 -7.93
CA VAL A 220 6.27 -51.76 -6.88
C VAL A 220 7.42 -51.65 -5.83
N ASP A 221 7.03 -51.88 -4.57
CA ASP A 221 7.67 -52.50 -3.38
C ASP A 221 9.21 -52.57 -3.20
N LEU A 222 9.66 -52.27 -1.95
CA LEU A 222 10.10 -53.36 -1.04
C LEU A 222 10.01 -52.99 0.46
N ILE A 223 9.29 -53.83 1.22
CA ILE A 223 9.36 -54.18 2.67
C ILE A 223 9.82 -53.07 3.64
#